data_AF-A0A6L7SY18-F1
#
_entry.id   AF-A0A6L7SY18-F1
#
_cell.length_a   1.000
_cell.length_b   1.000
_cell.length_c   1.000
_cell.angle_alpha   90.00
_cell.angle_beta   90.00
_cell.angle_gamma   90.00
#
_symmetry.space_group_name_H-M   'P 1'
#
loop_
_entity.id
_entity.type
_entity.pdbx_description
1 polymer ?
#
loop_
_entity_poly.entity_id
_entity_poly.type
_entity_poly.pdbx_seq_one_letter_code
_entity_poly.pdbx_strand_id
1 'polypeptide(L)' 'MNLHDNKEDFSEFVQVAAETIGLPQVYVEKDYWITKALKHLSESAYVDETVFKGALLCLKPTA' A
#
# COMPACT_ATOMS: atom_id res chain seq x y z
N MET A 1 -8.19 -7.43 3.76
CA MET A 1 -7.41 -8.33 4.61
C MET A 1 -6.76 -7.46 5.67
N ASN A 2 -6.99 -7.75 6.94
CA ASN A 2 -6.49 -6.94 8.03
C ASN A 2 -5.29 -7.66 8.68
N LEU A 3 -4.18 -7.69 7.95
CA LEU A 3 -2.96 -8.37 8.41
C LEU A 3 -2.38 -7.76 9.69
N HIS A 4 -2.70 -6.50 9.94
CA HIS A 4 -2.19 -5.69 11.05
C HIS A 4 -2.99 -5.84 12.35
N ASP A 5 -4.08 -6.63 12.35
CA ASP A 5 -4.90 -6.85 13.54
C ASP A 5 -4.16 -7.72 14.57
N ASN A 6 -3.31 -8.64 14.10
CA ASN A 6 -2.36 -9.38 14.94
C ASN A 6 -0.93 -8.87 14.70
N LYS A 7 -0.35 -8.23 15.71
CA LYS A 7 1.00 -7.64 15.60
C LYS A 7 2.10 -8.68 15.44
N GLU A 8 1.95 -9.86 16.04
CA GLU A 8 2.95 -10.93 15.97
C GLU A 8 2.99 -11.51 14.56
N ASP A 9 1.83 -11.94 14.05
CA ASP A 9 1.70 -12.44 12.67
C ASP A 9 2.14 -11.37 11.65
N PHE A 10 1.73 -10.11 11.85
CA PHE A 10 2.11 -9.01 10.95
C PHE A 10 3.63 -8.86 10.85
N SER A 11 4.32 -8.88 11.98
CA SER A 11 5.79 -8.75 12.02
C SER A 11 6.47 -9.93 11.33
N GLU A 12 5.97 -11.15 11.54
CA GLU A 12 6.49 -12.35 10.89
C GLU A 12 6.28 -12.30 9.38
N PHE A 13 5.10 -11.89 8.92
CA PHE A 13 4.83 -11.74 7.49
C PHE A 13 5.70 -10.67 6.83
N VAL A 14 5.89 -9.51 7.48
CA VAL A 14 6.79 -8.46 6.99
C VAL A 14 8.22 -8.99 6.89
N GLN A 15 8.68 -9.75 7.88
CA GLN A 15 10.00 -10.37 7.87
C GLN A 15 10.15 -11.37 6.72
N VAL A 16 9.24 -12.35 6.61
CA VAL A 16 9.30 -13.39 5.57
C VAL A 16 9.23 -12.78 4.18
N ALA A 17 8.36 -11.78 3.97
CA ALA A 17 8.26 -11.08 2.69
C ALA A 17 9.54 -10.30 2.36
N ALA A 18 10.09 -9.58 3.33
CA ALA A 18 11.34 -8.83 3.18
C ALA A 18 12.51 -9.75 2.80
N GLU A 19 12.65 -10.90 3.47
CA GLU A 19 13.66 -11.91 3.19
C GLU A 19 13.46 -12.53 1.80
N THR A 20 12.22 -12.86 1.44
CA THR A 20 11.89 -13.47 0.13
C THR A 20 12.18 -12.53 -1.04
N ILE A 21 11.88 -11.23 -0.87
CA ILE A 21 12.07 -10.22 -1.91
C ILE A 21 13.52 -9.68 -1.89
N GLY A 22 14.25 -9.86 -0.79
CA GLY A 22 15.59 -9.31 -0.61
C GLY A 22 15.60 -7.80 -0.36
N LEU A 23 14.57 -7.27 0.31
CA LEU A 23 14.45 -5.85 0.64
C LEU A 23 14.43 -5.63 2.16
N PRO A 24 14.88 -4.46 2.65
CA PRO A 24 14.67 -4.09 4.05
C PRO A 24 13.19 -4.12 4.44
N GLN A 25 12.88 -4.67 5.63
CA GLN A 25 11.52 -4.78 6.18
C GLN A 25 10.74 -3.46 6.16
N VAL A 26 11.44 -2.33 6.41
CA VAL A 26 10.84 -0.98 6.38
C VAL A 26 10.15 -0.66 5.04
N TYR A 27 10.66 -1.18 3.91
CA TYR A 27 10.02 -0.94 2.62
C TYR A 27 8.75 -1.76 2.44
N VAL A 28 8.75 -3.02 2.88
CA VAL A 28 7.58 -3.90 2.83
C VAL A 28 6.47 -3.35 3.73
N GLU A 29 6.82 -2.95 4.95
CA GLU A 29 5.86 -2.37 5.89
C GLU A 29 5.30 -1.04 5.37
N LYS A 30 6.16 -0.16 4.86
CA LYS A 30 5.73 1.11 4.26
C LYS A 30 4.76 0.87 3.11
N ASP A 31 5.07 -0.04 2.19
CA ASP A 31 4.23 -0.33 1.03
C ASP A 31 2.89 -0.96 1.43
N TYR A 32 2.87 -1.77 2.49
CA TYR A 32 1.63 -2.29 3.07
C TYR A 32 0.71 -1.16 3.56
N TRP A 33 1.24 -0.19 4.33
CA TRP A 33 0.45 0.93 4.83
C TRP A 33 -0.06 1.84 3.72
N ILE A 34 0.78 2.11 2.71
CA ILE A 34 0.38 2.90 1.53
C ILE A 34 -0.75 2.18 0.78
N THR A 35 -0.60 0.88 0.51
CA THR A 35 -1.62 0.09 -0.19
C THR A 35 -2.93 0.04 0.59
N LYS A 36 -2.87 -0.06 1.91
CA LYS A 36 -4.05 -0.03 2.77
C LYS A 36 -4.76 1.34 2.73
N ALA A 37 -4.01 2.43 2.81
CA ALA A 37 -4.56 3.78 2.70
C ALA A 37 -5.21 4.03 1.34
N LEU A 38 -4.54 3.57 0.26
CA LEU A 38 -5.07 3.63 -1.10
C LEU A 38 -6.35 2.81 -1.26
N LYS A 39 -6.39 1.61 -0.67
CA LYS A 39 -7.59 0.79 -0.66
C LYS A 39 -8.76 1.51 0.03
N HIS A 40 -8.54 2.05 1.23
CA HIS A 40 -9.57 2.79 1.94
C HIS A 40 -10.05 4.01 1.15
N LEU A 41 -9.14 4.72 0.48
CA LEU A 41 -9.48 5.86 -0.36
C LEU A 41 -10.30 5.43 -1.59
N SER A 42 -9.95 4.31 -2.22
CA SER A 42 -10.70 3.75 -3.36
C SER A 42 -12.11 3.30 -3.00
N GLU A 43 -12.35 2.96 -1.72
CA GLU A 43 -13.65 2.57 -1.19
C GLU A 43 -14.41 3.76 -0.56
N SER A 44 -13.81 4.96 -0.59
CA SER A 44 -14.40 6.17 -0.01
C SER A 44 -15.28 6.93 -1.01
N ALA A 45 -16.14 7.82 -0.50
CA ALA A 45 -16.97 8.71 -1.32
C ALA A 45 -16.14 9.67 -2.20
N TYR A 46 -14.86 9.85 -1.92
CA TYR A 46 -13.98 10.77 -2.62
C TYR A 46 -13.24 10.12 -3.80
N VAL A 47 -13.56 8.87 -4.16
CA VAL A 47 -12.85 8.14 -5.22
C VAL A 47 -12.88 8.86 -6.57
N ASP A 48 -14.01 9.48 -6.92
CA ASP A 48 -14.17 10.20 -8.19
C ASP A 48 -13.52 11.60 -8.18
N GLU A 49 -13.28 12.14 -6.98
CA GLU A 49 -12.66 13.45 -6.77
C GLU A 49 -11.16 13.36 -6.49
N THR A 50 -10.64 12.14 -6.26
CA THR A 50 -9.24 11.93 -5.89
C THR A 50 -8.46 11.28 -7.02
N VAL A 51 -7.44 11.97 -7.51
CA VAL A 51 -6.46 11.41 -8.44
C VAL A 51 -5.17 11.15 -7.69
N PHE A 52 -4.75 9.88 -7.60
CA PHE A 52 -3.47 9.55 -6.99
C PHE A 52 -2.33 9.96 -7.93
N LYS A 53 -1.60 11.02 -7.56
CA LYS A 53 -0.47 11.52 -8.34
C LYS A 53 0.84 11.11 -7.66
N GLY A 54 1.32 9.91 -7.98
CA GLY A 54 2.64 9.42 -7.60
C GLY A 54 3.70 9.71 -8.67
N ALA A 55 4.98 9.74 -8.27
CA ALA A 55 6.07 9.73 -9.23
C ALA A 55 5.98 8.45 -10.07
N LEU A 56 5.81 8.62 -11.40
CA LEU A 56 5.64 7.61 -12.45
C LEU A 56 4.21 7.13 -12.80
N LEU A 57 3.19 7.98 -12.72
CA LEU A 57 2.09 7.85 -13.69
C LEU A 57 1.45 9.20 -14.02
N CYS A 58 1.93 9.81 -15.11
CA CYS A 58 1.30 10.94 -15.76
C CYS A 58 0.52 10.41 -16.97
N LEU A 59 -0.79 10.24 -16.88
CA LEU A 59 -1.70 10.20 -18.03
C LEU A 59 -3.07 10.73 -17.63
N LYS A 60 -3.37 11.96 -18.05
CA LYS A 60 -4.69 12.27 -18.61
C LYS A 60 -4.47 12.87 -19.99
N PRO A 61 -4.94 12.24 -21.07
CA PRO A 61 -5.48 12.98 -22.19
C PRO A 61 -6.95 13.25 -21.87
N THR A 62 -7.22 14.49 -21.48
CA THR A 62 -8.54 15.12 -21.56
C THR A 62 -9.08 15.03 -22.98
N ALA A 63 -10.32 14.55 -23.12
CA ALA A 63 -11.19 14.84 -24.25
C ALA A 63 -12.25 15.85 -23.79
#